data_AF-H8X232-F1
#
_entry.id   AF-H8X232-F1
#
_cell.length_a   1.000
_cell.length_b   1.000
_cell.length_c   1.000
_cell.angle_alpha   90.00
_cell.angle_beta   90.00
_cell.angle_gamma   90.00
#
_symmetry.space_group_name_H-M   'P 1'
#
loop_
_entity.id
_entity.type
_entity.pdbx_description
1 polymer ?
#
loop_
_entity_poly.entity_id
_entity_poly.type
_entity_poly.pdbx_seq_one_letter_code
_entity_poly.pdbx_strand_id
1 'polypeptide(L)'
;MLLIQTSLPPSITPPLTMTSRYRVEYALKSHRRDEFIEWIKALLACPFVLHADIESFDTEFPELYNLPEDSERYYKNHELKIAQDCQNRYLQIFKDVETLIDHTRAIDKLNDQDPTRNATSRLRNLVPSLGRFFTSLPLAEAFLLEDGRRAISKRRLVSPSFNDVRMILNTAQIMALSNINHNKTDSHIKLITFDGDVTLYEDGQSLEESSAVVKRLVTLLQLDLFVGVVTAAGYPSQAGADKYYERLKGLIDYLNRDDCILTPRQRENLLVMGAESNYLFRYNTEMKGLKFIDSDDWLLPEVKNWDIGKIDYIMHTIHDHLSHLRMKFNLESTTTIIKKERSVGIIPNAGCKILREQLEEMVLSCSNKLSIILQSTSKTKSNSTAATEATVSPDKSPRSLALSDIKVCAFNGGSDVWVDIGDKALGVESLQKYICQRGDLDVCPITKSESLHIGDQFASLGANDFKARLSACTVWIANPAETVAILDDLISFMK
;
A
#
# COMPACT_ATOMS: atom_id res chain seq x y z
N MET A 1 -15.67 -6.85 -71.05
CA MET A 1 -16.59 -7.45 -70.06
C MET A 1 -16.06 -7.10 -68.67
N LEU A 2 -16.91 -6.73 -67.71
CA LEU A 2 -16.43 -6.40 -66.35
C LEU A 2 -15.94 -7.67 -65.65
N LEU A 3 -14.83 -7.57 -64.92
CA LEU A 3 -14.52 -8.40 -63.76
C LEU A 3 -13.99 -7.48 -62.65
N ILE A 4 -14.43 -7.74 -61.43
CA ILE A 4 -14.41 -6.77 -60.33
C ILE A 4 -13.20 -7.02 -59.44
N GLN A 5 -12.44 -5.96 -59.12
CA GLN A 5 -11.45 -6.01 -58.04
C GLN A 5 -12.17 -6.01 -56.69
N THR A 6 -12.34 -7.19 -56.09
CA THR A 6 -12.76 -7.30 -54.68
C THR A 6 -11.56 -7.12 -53.77
N SER A 7 -11.38 -5.91 -53.23
CA SER A 7 -10.39 -5.64 -52.19
C SER A 7 -10.69 -6.44 -50.93
N LEU A 8 -9.77 -7.32 -50.52
CA LEU A 8 -9.81 -7.91 -49.19
C LEU A 8 -9.63 -6.81 -48.13
N PRO A 9 -10.42 -6.82 -47.03
CA PRO A 9 -10.22 -5.87 -45.95
C PRO A 9 -8.88 -6.12 -45.25
N PRO A 10 -8.23 -5.09 -44.67
CA PRO A 10 -7.01 -5.29 -43.90
C PRO A 10 -7.28 -6.24 -42.73
N SER A 11 -6.37 -7.18 -42.50
CA SER A 11 -6.46 -8.11 -41.38
C SER A 11 -6.46 -7.34 -40.07
N ILE A 12 -7.57 -7.34 -39.35
CA ILE A 12 -7.63 -6.85 -37.98
C ILE A 12 -6.76 -7.79 -37.15
N THR A 13 -5.52 -7.39 -36.90
CA THR A 13 -4.71 -7.99 -35.85
C THR A 13 -5.49 -7.84 -34.55
N PRO A 14 -5.88 -8.94 -33.87
CA PRO A 14 -6.53 -8.81 -32.58
C PRO A 14 -5.57 -8.06 -31.66
N PRO A 15 -6.07 -7.16 -30.77
CA PRO A 15 -5.20 -6.51 -29.80
C PRO A 15 -4.45 -7.59 -29.04
N LEU A 16 -3.12 -7.42 -28.90
CA LEU A 16 -2.31 -8.28 -28.05
C LEU A 16 -3.00 -8.37 -26.69
N THR A 17 -3.51 -9.56 -26.36
CA THR A 17 -4.28 -9.75 -25.15
C THR A 17 -3.31 -9.59 -23.98
N MET A 18 -3.30 -8.39 -23.41
CA MET A 18 -2.58 -8.12 -22.16
C MET A 18 -3.16 -9.05 -21.10
N THR A 19 -2.45 -10.16 -20.91
CA THR A 19 -2.53 -10.93 -19.69
C THR A 19 -2.18 -9.95 -18.58
N SER A 20 -3.14 -9.63 -17.71
CA SER A 20 -2.82 -8.81 -16.53
C SER A 20 -1.64 -9.44 -15.79
N ARG A 21 -0.84 -8.64 -15.08
CA ARG A 21 0.27 -9.17 -14.24
C ARG A 21 -0.20 -10.26 -13.25
N TYR A 22 -1.51 -10.29 -12.99
CA TYR A 22 -2.25 -11.22 -12.15
C TYR A 22 -3.05 -12.28 -12.94
N ARG A 23 -2.70 -12.61 -14.19
CA ARG A 23 -3.11 -13.88 -14.81
C ARG A 23 -2.34 -15.01 -14.12
N VAL A 24 -2.92 -15.52 -13.03
CA VAL A 24 -2.27 -16.42 -12.07
C VAL A 24 -2.65 -17.87 -12.35
N GLU A 25 -1.65 -18.70 -12.64
CA GLU A 25 -1.76 -20.12 -12.33
C GLU A 25 -1.71 -20.27 -10.80
N TYR A 26 -2.86 -20.65 -10.21
CA TYR A 26 -3.03 -20.73 -8.75
C TYR A 26 -2.09 -21.72 -8.05
N ALA A 27 -1.37 -22.55 -8.80
CA ALA A 27 -0.42 -23.54 -8.30
C ALA A 27 0.99 -22.97 -7.98
N LEU A 28 1.39 -21.83 -8.55
CA LEU A 28 2.81 -21.41 -8.58
C LEU A 28 3.15 -20.08 -7.87
N LYS A 29 2.18 -19.37 -7.29
CA LYS A 29 2.44 -18.08 -6.61
C LYS A 29 1.88 -18.02 -5.18
N SER A 30 2.77 -18.12 -4.20
CA SER A 30 2.56 -17.55 -2.86
C SER A 30 2.66 -16.02 -2.90
N HIS A 31 1.63 -15.38 -3.47
CA HIS A 31 1.42 -13.94 -3.28
C HIS A 31 1.40 -13.61 -1.78
N ARG A 32 1.86 -12.41 -1.41
CA ARG A 32 1.71 -11.89 -0.05
C ARG A 32 0.23 -11.89 0.31
N ARG A 33 -0.15 -12.75 1.25
CA ARG A 33 -1.47 -12.71 1.87
C ARG A 33 -1.34 -11.89 3.15
N ASP A 34 -2.30 -11.02 3.38
CA ASP A 34 -2.45 -10.40 4.69
C ASP A 34 -3.29 -11.35 5.55
N GLU A 35 -2.72 -11.78 6.67
CA GLU A 35 -3.33 -12.77 7.56
C GLU A 35 -4.65 -12.27 8.18
N PHE A 36 -4.85 -10.95 8.30
CA PHE A 36 -6.13 -10.39 8.76
C PHE A 36 -7.21 -10.51 7.68
N ILE A 37 -6.84 -10.32 6.41
CA ILE A 37 -7.74 -10.50 5.26
C ILE A 37 -8.10 -11.99 5.09
N GLU A 38 -7.13 -12.90 5.18
CA GLU A 38 -7.39 -14.35 5.16
C GLU A 38 -8.21 -14.81 6.38
N TRP A 39 -7.99 -14.24 7.57
CA TRP A 39 -8.78 -14.54 8.77
C TRP A 39 -10.26 -14.10 8.62
N ILE A 40 -10.54 -12.86 8.18
CA ILE A 40 -11.93 -12.41 7.92
C ILE A 40 -12.56 -13.28 6.83
N LYS A 41 -11.85 -13.55 5.74
CA LYS A 41 -12.30 -14.44 4.65
C LYS A 41 -12.67 -15.84 5.18
N ALA A 42 -11.90 -16.40 6.11
CA ALA A 42 -12.23 -17.67 6.75
C ALA A 42 -13.51 -17.60 7.60
N LEU A 43 -13.75 -16.49 8.32
CA LEU A 43 -15.02 -16.27 9.03
C LEU A 43 -16.22 -16.26 8.08
N LEU A 44 -16.09 -15.59 6.92
CA LEU A 44 -17.15 -15.50 5.90
C LEU A 44 -17.37 -16.81 5.14
N ALA A 45 -16.35 -17.68 5.04
CA ALA A 45 -16.47 -18.99 4.39
C ALA A 45 -17.43 -19.93 5.14
N CYS A 46 -17.53 -19.83 6.48
CA CYS A 46 -18.44 -20.66 7.28
C CYS A 46 -19.93 -20.45 6.94
N PRO A 47 -20.51 -19.23 7.01
CA PRO A 47 -21.89 -19.02 6.59
C PRO A 47 -22.10 -19.10 5.07
N PHE A 48 -21.04 -19.05 4.25
CA PHE A 48 -21.16 -19.45 2.84
C PHE A 48 -21.46 -20.95 2.74
N VAL A 49 -20.60 -21.81 3.27
CA VAL A 49 -20.75 -23.29 3.18
C VAL A 49 -22.05 -23.78 3.85
N LEU A 50 -22.47 -23.14 4.95
CA LEU A 50 -23.65 -23.58 5.71
C LEU A 50 -24.99 -23.01 5.20
N HIS A 51 -24.99 -21.92 4.42
CA HIS A 51 -26.23 -21.20 4.09
C HIS A 51 -26.36 -20.67 2.66
N ALA A 52 -25.28 -20.63 1.86
CA ALA A 52 -25.36 -20.17 0.46
C ALA A 52 -25.84 -21.27 -0.50
N ASP A 53 -25.84 -22.54 -0.08
CA ASP A 53 -26.21 -23.70 -0.92
C ASP A 53 -27.07 -24.68 -0.11
N ILE A 54 -28.14 -24.16 0.51
CA ILE A 54 -29.11 -24.96 1.28
C ILE A 54 -29.84 -25.95 0.36
N GLU A 55 -30.14 -25.52 -0.88
CA GLU A 55 -30.83 -26.29 -1.91
C GLU A 55 -30.15 -27.63 -2.26
N SER A 56 -28.81 -27.73 -2.12
CA SER A 56 -28.07 -28.97 -2.42
C SER A 56 -28.08 -30.02 -1.30
N PHE A 57 -28.54 -29.69 -0.08
CA PHE A 57 -28.44 -30.58 1.09
C PHE A 57 -29.70 -30.65 1.97
N ASP A 58 -30.64 -29.70 1.86
CA ASP A 58 -31.86 -29.72 2.65
C ASP A 58 -32.89 -30.70 2.07
N THR A 59 -33.12 -31.79 2.79
CA THR A 59 -34.02 -32.88 2.38
C THR A 59 -35.50 -32.52 2.41
N GLU A 60 -35.89 -31.36 2.94
CA GLU A 60 -37.30 -30.92 2.99
C GLU A 60 -37.79 -30.22 1.71
N PHE A 61 -36.96 -30.07 0.67
CA PHE A 61 -37.30 -29.38 -0.59
C PHE A 61 -37.60 -30.24 -1.85
N PRO A 62 -38.36 -31.36 -1.83
CA PRO A 62 -38.81 -32.05 -3.05
C PRO A 62 -39.66 -31.22 -4.02
N GLU A 63 -40.28 -30.12 -3.57
CA GLU A 63 -41.22 -29.35 -4.37
C GLU A 63 -40.57 -28.65 -5.56
N LEU A 64 -39.30 -28.24 -5.46
CA LEU A 64 -38.58 -27.50 -6.52
C LEU A 64 -38.61 -28.23 -7.87
N TYR A 65 -38.52 -29.57 -7.85
CA TYR A 65 -38.51 -30.41 -9.04
C TYR A 65 -39.90 -30.62 -9.69
N ASN A 66 -40.97 -30.05 -9.11
CA ASN A 66 -42.36 -30.27 -9.53
C ASN A 66 -43.14 -28.97 -9.84
N LEU A 67 -42.48 -27.81 -9.92
CA LEU A 67 -43.16 -26.53 -10.11
C LEU A 67 -43.57 -26.24 -11.58
N PRO A 68 -44.77 -25.66 -11.85
CA PRO A 68 -45.20 -25.24 -13.20
C PRO A 68 -44.42 -24.05 -13.79
N GLU A 69 -44.79 -23.62 -15.01
CA GLU A 69 -44.10 -22.56 -15.77
C GLU A 69 -44.04 -21.18 -15.09
N ASP A 70 -44.96 -20.85 -14.16
CA ASP A 70 -44.90 -19.63 -13.30
C ASP A 70 -43.75 -19.65 -12.26
N SER A 71 -42.96 -20.74 -12.21
CA SER A 71 -41.92 -20.98 -11.21
C SER A 71 -40.78 -19.97 -11.18
N GLU A 72 -40.47 -19.26 -12.27
CA GLU A 72 -39.39 -18.25 -12.32
C GLU A 72 -39.52 -17.22 -11.18
N ARG A 73 -40.76 -16.79 -10.89
CA ARG A 73 -41.04 -15.84 -9.80
C ARG A 73 -40.83 -16.46 -8.41
N TYR A 74 -41.07 -17.75 -8.25
CA TYR A 74 -40.79 -18.48 -7.02
C TYR A 74 -39.28 -18.61 -6.80
N TYR A 75 -38.53 -19.13 -7.79
CA TYR A 75 -37.07 -19.25 -7.74
C TYR A 75 -36.41 -17.91 -7.39
N LYS A 76 -36.78 -16.84 -8.09
CA LYS A 76 -36.24 -15.49 -7.86
C LYS A 76 -36.52 -14.96 -6.45
N ASN A 77 -37.70 -15.22 -5.89
CA ASN A 77 -38.01 -14.85 -4.50
C ASN A 77 -37.22 -15.70 -3.50
N HIS A 78 -36.98 -16.98 -3.81
CA HIS A 78 -36.19 -17.90 -2.98
C HIS A 78 -34.70 -17.51 -2.96
N GLU A 79 -34.10 -17.28 -4.13
CA GLU A 79 -32.73 -16.77 -4.28
C GLU A 79 -32.51 -15.46 -3.51
N LEU A 80 -33.47 -14.53 -3.60
CA LEU A 80 -33.42 -13.26 -2.87
C LEU A 80 -33.48 -13.45 -1.36
N LYS A 81 -34.27 -14.41 -0.86
CA LYS A 81 -34.31 -14.75 0.57
C LYS A 81 -32.97 -15.32 1.04
N ILE A 82 -32.41 -16.32 0.33
CA ILE A 82 -31.08 -16.87 0.65
C ILE A 82 -30.01 -15.77 0.61
N ALA A 83 -30.05 -14.88 -0.39
CA ALA A 83 -29.12 -13.75 -0.47
C ALA A 83 -29.22 -12.82 0.75
N GLN A 84 -30.44 -12.50 1.19
CA GLN A 84 -30.65 -11.66 2.36
C GLN A 84 -30.18 -12.34 3.64
N ASP A 85 -30.44 -13.65 3.81
CA ASP A 85 -29.99 -14.41 4.98
C ASP A 85 -28.45 -14.57 5.01
N CYS A 86 -27.79 -14.75 3.86
CA CYS A 86 -26.32 -14.67 3.76
C CYS A 86 -25.80 -13.26 4.05
N GLN A 87 -26.41 -12.21 3.50
CA GLN A 87 -26.02 -10.81 3.75
C GLN A 87 -26.12 -10.48 5.24
N ASN A 88 -27.22 -10.84 5.90
CA ASN A 88 -27.44 -10.62 7.33
C ASN A 88 -26.35 -11.28 8.19
N ARG A 89 -25.90 -12.49 7.83
CA ARG A 89 -24.85 -13.22 8.54
C ARG A 89 -23.47 -12.62 8.32
N TYR A 90 -23.12 -12.23 7.09
CA TYR A 90 -21.88 -11.50 6.81
C TYR A 90 -21.85 -10.14 7.54
N LEU A 91 -22.97 -9.40 7.55
CA LEU A 91 -23.14 -8.14 8.26
C LEU A 91 -22.88 -8.28 9.77
N GLN A 92 -23.39 -9.34 10.41
CA GLN A 92 -23.11 -9.61 11.82
C GLN A 92 -21.64 -9.92 12.08
N ILE A 93 -21.02 -10.76 11.24
CA ILE A 93 -19.57 -11.07 11.35
C ILE A 93 -18.75 -9.78 11.25
N PHE A 94 -19.07 -8.87 10.33
CA PHE A 94 -18.37 -7.60 10.24
C PHE A 94 -18.51 -6.77 11.53
N LYS A 95 -19.70 -6.64 12.12
CA LYS A 95 -19.91 -5.95 13.42
C LYS A 95 -19.12 -6.57 14.57
N ASP A 96 -19.01 -7.90 14.60
CA ASP A 96 -18.20 -8.60 15.60
C ASP A 96 -16.69 -8.30 15.41
N VAL A 97 -16.24 -8.13 14.15
CA VAL A 97 -14.86 -7.73 13.82
C VAL A 97 -14.60 -6.24 14.11
N GLU A 98 -15.55 -5.33 13.86
CA GLU A 98 -15.49 -3.91 14.29
C GLU A 98 -15.22 -3.81 15.79
N THR A 99 -15.99 -4.56 16.58
CA THR A 99 -15.86 -4.64 18.05
C THR A 99 -14.47 -5.14 18.48
N LEU A 100 -13.89 -6.09 17.74
CA LEU A 100 -12.54 -6.61 17.98
C LEU A 100 -11.43 -5.62 17.56
N ILE A 101 -11.66 -4.79 16.55
CA ILE A 101 -10.77 -3.69 16.14
C ILE A 101 -10.73 -2.61 17.22
N ASP A 102 -11.89 -2.12 17.67
CA ASP A 102 -11.95 -1.04 18.66
C ASP A 102 -11.47 -1.48 20.05
N HIS A 103 -11.74 -2.73 20.44
CA HIS A 103 -11.07 -3.33 21.61
C HIS A 103 -9.53 -3.35 21.44
N THR A 104 -9.02 -3.63 20.24
CA THR A 104 -7.57 -3.61 19.97
C THR A 104 -7.00 -2.19 20.09
N ARG A 105 -7.68 -1.17 19.56
CA ARG A 105 -7.31 0.25 19.70
C ARG A 105 -7.30 0.71 21.14
N ALA A 106 -8.29 0.27 21.94
CA ALA A 106 -8.35 0.57 23.37
C ALA A 106 -7.17 -0.06 24.14
N ILE A 107 -6.80 -1.32 23.83
CA ILE A 107 -5.63 -1.98 24.42
C ILE A 107 -4.33 -1.28 24.02
N ASP A 108 -4.16 -0.91 22.75
CA ASP A 108 -2.97 -0.19 22.27
C ASP A 108 -2.84 1.18 22.97
N LYS A 109 -3.94 1.94 23.12
CA LYS A 109 -3.95 3.22 23.86
C LYS A 109 -3.57 3.05 25.34
N LEU A 110 -3.95 1.95 25.98
CA LEU A 110 -3.57 1.67 27.38
C LEU A 110 -2.11 1.22 27.51
N ASN A 111 -1.55 0.53 26.51
CA ASN A 111 -0.13 0.16 26.48
C ASN A 111 0.78 1.36 26.16
N ASP A 112 0.30 2.35 25.38
CA ASP A 112 1.04 3.61 25.16
C ASP A 112 1.13 4.46 26.45
N GLN A 113 0.14 4.37 27.33
CA GLN A 113 0.06 5.13 28.59
C GLN A 113 0.92 4.56 29.71
N ASP A 114 1.20 3.25 29.69
CA ASP A 114 2.04 2.55 30.66
C ASP A 114 3.04 1.64 29.92
N PRO A 115 4.30 2.08 29.73
CA PRO A 115 5.32 1.28 29.05
C PRO A 115 5.66 -0.06 29.72
N THR A 116 5.25 -0.29 30.97
CA THR A 116 5.39 -1.60 31.65
C THR A 116 4.25 -2.57 31.31
N ARG A 117 3.11 -2.04 30.84
CA ARG A 117 1.95 -2.80 30.41
C ARG A 117 2.15 -3.35 29.00
N ASN A 118 2.15 -4.68 28.90
CA ASN A 118 2.24 -5.39 27.62
C ASN A 118 0.99 -6.27 27.39
N ALA A 119 -0.19 -5.66 27.35
CA ALA A 119 -1.45 -6.39 27.15
C ALA A 119 -1.71 -6.66 25.66
N THR A 120 -2.04 -7.90 25.30
CA THR A 120 -2.38 -8.29 23.91
C THR A 120 -3.89 -8.39 23.74
N SER A 121 -4.44 -7.83 22.65
CA SER A 121 -5.88 -7.92 22.36
C SER A 121 -6.28 -9.33 21.91
N ARG A 122 -7.56 -9.69 22.07
CA ARG A 122 -8.10 -10.96 21.55
C ARG A 122 -7.86 -11.12 20.04
N LEU A 123 -7.94 -10.02 19.28
CA LEU A 123 -7.71 -10.04 17.84
C LEU A 123 -6.24 -10.29 17.49
N ARG A 124 -5.30 -9.65 18.21
CA ARG A 124 -3.86 -9.87 18.00
C ARG A 124 -3.38 -11.23 18.53
N ASN A 125 -4.12 -11.88 19.43
CA ASN A 125 -3.91 -13.30 19.76
C ASN A 125 -4.35 -14.26 18.64
N LEU A 126 -5.36 -13.89 17.84
CA LEU A 126 -5.84 -14.67 16.69
C LEU A 126 -5.01 -14.40 15.42
N VAL A 127 -4.53 -13.16 15.25
CA VAL A 127 -3.69 -12.72 14.12
C VAL A 127 -2.44 -12.02 14.69
N PRO A 128 -1.37 -12.76 15.04
CA PRO A 128 -0.17 -12.18 15.67
C PRO A 128 0.64 -11.22 14.80
N SER A 129 0.46 -11.27 13.48
CA SER A 129 1.04 -10.35 12.49
C SER A 129 0.29 -9.01 12.37
N LEU A 130 -0.81 -8.84 13.11
CA LEU A 130 -1.67 -7.66 13.05
C LEU A 130 -0.98 -6.41 13.61
N GLY A 131 -0.92 -5.37 12.77
CA GLY A 131 -0.39 -4.06 13.13
C GLY A 131 -1.27 -3.27 14.11
N ARG A 132 -1.19 -1.94 13.99
CA ARG A 132 -2.01 -0.99 14.76
C ARG A 132 -3.08 -0.39 13.87
N PHE A 133 -4.29 -0.22 14.40
CA PHE A 133 -5.34 0.58 13.75
C PHE A 133 -5.29 2.01 14.31
N PHE A 134 -5.44 3.00 13.43
CA PHE A 134 -5.50 4.41 13.83
C PHE A 134 -6.96 4.84 14.02
N THR A 135 -7.82 4.56 13.05
CA THR A 135 -9.27 4.82 13.06
C THR A 135 -10.11 3.60 13.49
N SER A 136 -11.37 3.82 13.91
CA SER A 136 -12.40 2.77 13.86
C SER A 136 -12.71 2.47 12.40
N LEU A 137 -13.04 1.23 12.05
CA LEU A 137 -13.38 0.85 10.67
C LEU A 137 -14.86 0.44 10.58
N PRO A 138 -15.74 1.16 9.84
CA PRO A 138 -17.15 0.77 9.64
C PRO A 138 -17.26 -0.35 8.59
N LEU A 139 -16.73 -1.53 8.92
CA LEU A 139 -16.74 -2.71 8.06
C LEU A 139 -18.15 -3.18 7.68
N ALA A 140 -19.13 -2.99 8.55
CA ALA A 140 -20.52 -3.38 8.34
C ALA A 140 -21.18 -2.54 7.23
N GLU A 141 -20.94 -1.23 7.24
CA GLU A 141 -21.45 -0.30 6.22
C GLU A 141 -20.68 -0.45 4.90
N ALA A 142 -19.35 -0.57 4.99
CA ALA A 142 -18.48 -0.86 3.85
C ALA A 142 -18.85 -2.19 3.16
N PHE A 143 -19.22 -3.22 3.93
CA PHE A 143 -19.72 -4.48 3.39
C PHE A 143 -21.01 -4.31 2.60
N LEU A 144 -22.01 -3.58 3.13
CA LEU A 144 -23.27 -3.37 2.41
C LEU A 144 -23.07 -2.62 1.09
N LEU A 145 -22.17 -1.63 1.09
CA LEU A 145 -21.83 -0.85 -0.11
C LEU A 145 -21.10 -1.70 -1.17
N GLU A 146 -20.11 -2.51 -0.78
CA GLU A 146 -19.41 -3.40 -1.72
C GLU A 146 -20.25 -4.63 -2.11
N ASP A 147 -21.15 -5.13 -1.26
CA ASP A 147 -22.11 -6.20 -1.62
C ASP A 147 -23.14 -5.70 -2.65
N GLY A 148 -23.61 -4.46 -2.52
CA GLY A 148 -24.45 -3.81 -3.53
C GLY A 148 -23.78 -3.72 -4.91
N ARG A 149 -22.45 -3.62 -4.95
CA ARG A 149 -21.63 -3.54 -6.19
C ARG A 149 -21.22 -4.90 -6.75
N ARG A 150 -20.82 -5.83 -5.88
CA ARG A 150 -20.18 -7.11 -6.23
C ARG A 150 -21.09 -8.33 -6.10
N ALA A 151 -22.28 -8.17 -5.51
CA ALA A 151 -23.24 -9.24 -5.24
C ALA A 151 -22.63 -10.41 -4.42
N ILE A 152 -21.80 -10.08 -3.43
CA ILE A 152 -21.06 -11.01 -2.56
C ILE A 152 -21.98 -12.06 -1.94
N SER A 153 -23.13 -11.63 -1.42
CA SER A 153 -24.18 -12.42 -0.76
C SER A 153 -25.07 -13.23 -1.70
N LYS A 154 -25.11 -12.86 -3.00
CA LYS A 154 -25.94 -13.53 -4.02
C LYS A 154 -25.23 -14.72 -4.67
N ARG A 155 -23.94 -14.90 -4.43
CA ARG A 155 -23.18 -16.06 -4.94
C ARG A 155 -23.61 -17.35 -4.24
N ARG A 156 -23.71 -18.43 -5.01
CA ARG A 156 -24.03 -19.80 -4.54
C ARG A 156 -22.82 -20.74 -4.65
N LEU A 157 -22.05 -20.60 -5.74
CA LEU A 157 -20.94 -21.51 -6.08
C LEU A 157 -19.52 -20.95 -5.78
N VAL A 158 -19.41 -19.66 -5.41
CA VAL A 158 -18.12 -18.99 -5.18
C VAL A 158 -18.19 -18.18 -3.89
N SER A 159 -17.36 -18.54 -2.92
CA SER A 159 -17.30 -17.89 -1.60
C SER A 159 -16.66 -16.49 -1.65
N PRO A 160 -16.84 -15.67 -0.60
CA PRO A 160 -16.13 -14.40 -0.45
C PRO A 160 -14.61 -14.56 -0.60
N SER A 161 -14.05 -13.83 -1.56
CA SER A 161 -12.64 -13.93 -1.93
C SER A 161 -11.78 -13.00 -1.07
N PHE A 162 -10.46 -13.23 -1.09
CA PHE A 162 -9.47 -12.29 -0.54
C PHE A 162 -9.65 -10.88 -1.12
N ASN A 163 -10.05 -10.79 -2.39
CA ASN A 163 -10.24 -9.52 -3.09
C ASN A 163 -11.49 -8.77 -2.62
N ASP A 164 -12.56 -9.49 -2.28
CA ASP A 164 -13.78 -8.90 -1.75
C ASP A 164 -13.52 -8.32 -0.35
N VAL A 165 -12.83 -9.07 0.52
CA VAL A 165 -12.45 -8.62 1.87
C VAL A 165 -11.45 -7.45 1.82
N ARG A 166 -10.45 -7.49 0.92
CA ARG A 166 -9.54 -6.36 0.66
C ARG A 166 -10.32 -5.08 0.32
N MET A 167 -11.30 -5.18 -0.57
CA MET A 167 -12.07 -4.01 -1.01
C MET A 167 -13.02 -3.50 0.08
N ILE A 168 -13.64 -4.36 0.88
CA ILE A 168 -14.42 -3.94 2.06
C ILE A 168 -13.54 -3.19 3.07
N LEU A 169 -12.32 -3.68 3.33
CA LEU A 169 -11.36 -3.00 4.20
C LEU A 169 -10.91 -1.65 3.63
N ASN A 170 -10.67 -1.58 2.32
CA ASN A 170 -10.34 -0.33 1.64
C ASN A 170 -11.48 0.70 1.77
N THR A 171 -12.72 0.28 1.51
CA THR A 171 -13.93 1.10 1.65
C THR A 171 -14.11 1.57 3.09
N ALA A 172 -13.92 0.71 4.09
CA ALA A 172 -14.00 1.09 5.50
C ALA A 172 -12.91 2.10 5.90
N GLN A 173 -11.69 1.98 5.37
CA GLN A 173 -10.61 2.96 5.60
C GLN A 173 -10.99 4.35 5.08
N ILE A 174 -11.50 4.47 3.85
CA ILE A 174 -11.91 5.79 3.32
C ILE A 174 -13.17 6.33 4.00
N MET A 175 -14.14 5.48 4.35
CA MET A 175 -15.30 5.89 5.16
C MET A 175 -14.86 6.46 6.51
N ALA A 176 -13.97 5.76 7.22
CA ALA A 176 -13.48 6.14 8.54
C ALA A 176 -12.76 7.51 8.58
N LEU A 177 -12.11 7.88 7.47
CA LEU A 177 -11.37 9.14 7.29
C LEU A 177 -12.24 10.28 6.72
N SER A 178 -13.49 9.98 6.36
CA SER A 178 -14.42 10.89 5.68
C SER A 178 -15.48 11.49 6.60
N ASN A 179 -16.26 12.43 6.07
CA ASN A 179 -17.30 13.16 6.81
C ASN A 179 -18.54 12.29 7.14
N ILE A 180 -18.62 11.06 6.62
CA ILE A 180 -19.69 10.09 6.93
C ILE A 180 -19.62 9.62 8.40
N ASN A 181 -18.45 9.67 9.03
CA ASN A 181 -18.25 9.19 10.39
C ASN A 181 -18.97 10.10 11.42
N HIS A 182 -20.21 9.75 11.79
CA HIS A 182 -21.14 10.63 12.53
C HIS A 182 -20.66 11.08 13.92
N ASN A 183 -19.62 10.45 14.48
CA ASN A 183 -18.97 10.88 15.72
C ASN A 183 -17.94 12.00 15.43
N LYS A 184 -18.40 13.25 15.56
CA LYS A 184 -17.74 14.52 15.17
C LYS A 184 -16.40 14.88 15.84
N THR A 185 -15.62 13.94 16.39
CA THR A 185 -14.57 14.27 17.38
C THR A 185 -13.11 14.00 17.00
N ASP A 186 -12.79 12.97 16.19
CA ASP A 186 -11.43 12.39 16.26
C ASP A 186 -10.63 12.19 14.96
N SER A 187 -11.18 12.35 13.74
CA SER A 187 -10.39 12.30 12.48
C SER A 187 -11.10 12.95 11.30
N HIS A 188 -10.44 13.87 10.60
CA HIS A 188 -10.72 14.20 9.20
C HIS A 188 -9.43 14.01 8.39
N ILE A 189 -9.54 13.55 7.14
CA ILE A 189 -8.37 13.38 6.29
C ILE A 189 -7.70 14.74 6.01
N LYS A 190 -6.36 14.79 6.14
CA LYS A 190 -5.53 15.98 5.90
C LYS A 190 -4.42 15.73 4.87
N LEU A 191 -3.87 14.52 4.88
CA LEU A 191 -2.80 14.08 3.99
C LEU A 191 -3.19 12.79 3.27
N ILE A 192 -3.14 12.80 1.94
CA ILE A 192 -3.22 11.60 1.11
C ILE A 192 -1.86 11.40 0.45
N THR A 193 -1.29 10.22 0.65
CA THR A 193 -0.05 9.79 0.00
C THR A 193 -0.34 8.66 -0.98
N PHE A 194 0.38 8.66 -2.10
CA PHE A 194 0.32 7.65 -3.13
C PHE A 194 1.71 7.06 -3.33
N ASP A 195 1.80 5.76 -3.60
CA ASP A 195 2.94 5.24 -4.35
C ASP A 195 2.91 5.74 -5.82
N GLY A 196 4.04 5.68 -6.51
CA GLY A 196 4.15 6.09 -7.92
C GLY A 196 3.64 5.02 -8.87
N ASP A 197 4.53 4.10 -9.23
CA ASP A 197 4.31 3.02 -10.18
C ASP A 197 3.21 2.05 -9.72
N VAL A 198 2.48 1.45 -10.67
CA VAL A 198 1.31 0.57 -10.47
C VAL A 198 0.11 1.25 -9.77
N THR A 199 0.30 2.42 -9.16
CA THR A 199 -0.67 3.10 -8.30
C THR A 199 -1.26 4.35 -8.94
N LEU A 200 -0.42 5.29 -9.37
CA LEU A 200 -0.84 6.50 -10.11
C LEU A 200 -0.81 6.30 -11.63
N TYR A 201 0.15 5.51 -12.10
CA TYR A 201 0.41 5.20 -13.51
C TYR A 201 0.86 3.74 -13.64
N GLU A 202 0.82 3.16 -14.84
CA GLU A 202 1.39 1.83 -15.07
C GLU A 202 2.91 1.84 -14.90
N ASP A 203 3.50 0.70 -14.54
CA ASP A 203 4.93 0.52 -14.27
C ASP A 203 5.82 1.14 -15.38
N GLY A 204 6.65 2.10 -14.99
CA GLY A 204 7.58 2.79 -15.87
C GLY A 204 6.98 3.90 -16.75
N GLN A 205 5.66 4.16 -16.66
CA GLN A 205 4.97 5.24 -17.38
C GLN A 205 5.00 6.58 -16.62
N SER A 206 4.18 7.54 -17.05
CA SER A 206 4.03 8.87 -16.45
C SER A 206 2.56 9.33 -16.50
N LEU A 207 2.20 10.33 -15.70
CA LEU A 207 0.88 10.98 -15.78
C LEU A 207 0.78 11.89 -17.01
N GLU A 208 -0.31 11.75 -17.76
CA GLU A 208 -0.76 12.70 -18.78
C GLU A 208 -1.94 13.56 -18.25
N GLU A 209 -2.18 14.76 -18.78
CA GLU A 209 -3.40 15.55 -18.45
C GLU A 209 -4.70 14.78 -18.77
N SER A 210 -4.64 13.84 -19.71
CA SER A 210 -5.72 12.91 -20.08
C SER A 210 -6.07 11.91 -18.96
N SER A 211 -5.13 11.63 -18.06
CA SER A 211 -5.18 10.50 -17.13
C SER A 211 -6.29 10.70 -16.09
N ALA A 212 -7.16 9.70 -15.96
CA ALA A 212 -8.36 9.78 -15.12
C ALA A 212 -8.06 10.20 -13.67
N VAL A 213 -6.91 9.79 -13.12
CA VAL A 213 -6.47 10.12 -11.76
C VAL A 213 -6.16 11.62 -11.57
N VAL A 214 -5.64 12.34 -12.58
CA VAL A 214 -5.24 13.76 -12.46
C VAL A 214 -6.40 14.63 -12.02
N LYS A 215 -7.60 14.42 -12.59
CA LYS A 215 -8.82 15.14 -12.20
C LYS A 215 -9.22 14.92 -10.74
N ARG A 216 -8.93 13.73 -10.19
CA ARG A 216 -9.16 13.43 -8.77
C ARG A 216 -8.09 14.11 -7.92
N LEU A 217 -6.81 14.02 -8.26
CA LEU A 217 -5.73 14.71 -7.54
C LEU A 217 -5.96 16.23 -7.46
N VAL A 218 -6.39 16.85 -8.56
CA VAL A 218 -6.83 18.27 -8.59
C VAL A 218 -8.00 18.51 -7.65
N THR A 219 -8.99 17.62 -7.60
CA THR A 219 -10.14 17.74 -6.67
C THR A 219 -9.72 17.59 -5.20
N LEU A 220 -8.73 16.75 -4.88
CA LEU A 220 -8.17 16.64 -3.52
C LEU A 220 -7.47 17.94 -3.10
N LEU A 221 -6.64 18.51 -3.99
CA LEU A 221 -5.99 19.81 -3.77
C LEU A 221 -7.02 20.95 -3.65
N GLN A 222 -8.16 20.87 -4.36
CA GLN A 222 -9.26 21.84 -4.26
C GLN A 222 -10.00 21.77 -2.92
N LEU A 223 -9.92 20.65 -2.21
CA LEU A 223 -10.42 20.46 -0.84
C LEU A 223 -9.34 20.79 0.22
N ASP A 224 -8.31 21.55 -0.17
CA ASP A 224 -7.15 21.95 0.64
C ASP A 224 -6.34 20.78 1.27
N LEU A 225 -6.55 19.55 0.79
CA LEU A 225 -5.79 18.37 1.23
C LEU A 225 -4.35 18.40 0.72
N PHE A 226 -3.44 17.81 1.49
CA PHE A 226 -2.07 17.57 1.06
C PHE A 226 -1.99 16.29 0.22
N VAL A 227 -1.31 16.36 -0.93
CA VAL A 227 -1.11 15.24 -1.86
C VAL A 227 0.38 14.94 -1.93
N GLY A 228 0.81 13.81 -1.38
CA GLY A 228 2.19 13.34 -1.44
C GLY A 228 2.36 12.17 -2.42
N VAL A 229 3.43 12.17 -3.21
CA VAL A 229 3.87 10.97 -3.97
C VAL A 229 5.12 10.40 -3.30
N VAL A 230 5.05 9.18 -2.77
CA VAL A 230 6.14 8.53 -2.01
C VAL A 230 6.66 7.35 -2.82
N THR A 231 7.81 7.52 -3.47
CA THR A 231 8.31 6.57 -4.48
C THR A 231 9.71 6.07 -4.16
N ALA A 232 10.01 4.83 -4.58
CA ALA A 232 11.36 4.29 -4.59
C ALA A 232 12.29 5.01 -5.59
N ALA A 233 11.75 5.71 -6.60
CA ALA A 233 12.55 6.47 -7.55
C ALA A 233 13.35 7.57 -6.82
N GLY A 234 14.67 7.52 -6.96
CA GLY A 234 15.59 8.31 -6.13
C GLY A 234 16.54 9.19 -6.94
N TYR A 235 16.19 10.46 -7.09
CA TYR A 235 17.00 11.51 -7.72
C TYR A 235 17.30 12.62 -6.70
N PRO A 236 18.59 12.86 -6.33
CA PRO A 236 18.97 13.85 -5.33
C PRO A 236 19.01 15.28 -5.87
N SER A 237 18.95 16.26 -4.96
CA SER A 237 19.09 17.71 -5.21
C SER A 237 18.02 18.32 -6.14
N GLN A 238 18.10 19.63 -6.37
CA GLN A 238 17.22 20.33 -7.33
C GLN A 238 17.31 19.77 -8.76
N ALA A 239 18.46 19.19 -9.17
CA ALA A 239 18.60 18.54 -10.47
C ALA A 239 17.78 17.23 -10.59
N GLY A 240 17.31 16.67 -9.47
CA GLY A 240 16.36 15.56 -9.47
C GLY A 240 14.92 15.97 -9.83
N ALA A 241 14.57 17.25 -9.69
CA ALA A 241 13.21 17.75 -9.88
C ALA A 241 12.63 17.40 -11.26
N ASP A 242 13.45 17.54 -12.31
CA ASP A 242 13.07 17.25 -13.70
C ASP A 242 12.63 15.79 -13.89
N LYS A 243 13.21 14.86 -13.12
CA LYS A 243 12.87 13.43 -13.19
C LYS A 243 11.58 13.06 -12.46
N TYR A 244 11.23 13.78 -11.39
CA TYR A 244 9.89 13.66 -10.81
C TYR A 244 8.83 14.42 -11.64
N TYR A 245 9.21 15.52 -12.31
CA TYR A 245 8.37 16.20 -13.31
C TYR A 245 8.07 15.28 -14.50
N GLU A 246 9.06 14.57 -15.05
CA GLU A 246 8.85 13.57 -16.11
C GLU A 246 7.77 12.52 -15.74
N ARG A 247 7.67 12.13 -14.46
CA ARG A 247 6.63 11.22 -13.94
C ARG A 247 5.28 11.88 -13.68
N LEU A 248 5.27 13.11 -13.15
CA LEU A 248 4.06 13.82 -12.73
C LEU A 248 3.58 14.89 -13.73
N LYS A 249 4.12 14.88 -14.95
CA LYS A 249 3.95 15.90 -15.99
C LYS A 249 2.51 16.38 -16.14
N GLY A 250 1.57 15.46 -16.36
CA GLY A 250 0.16 15.77 -16.55
C GLY A 250 -0.54 16.44 -15.37
N LEU A 251 -0.04 16.29 -14.15
CA LEU A 251 -0.51 17.05 -12.99
C LEU A 251 0.17 18.42 -12.92
N ILE A 252 1.50 18.48 -13.06
CA ILE A 252 2.26 19.73 -12.91
C ILE A 252 1.95 20.71 -14.04
N ASP A 253 1.79 20.24 -15.27
CA ASP A 253 1.33 21.07 -16.39
C ASP A 253 -0.05 21.65 -16.10
N TYR A 254 -0.97 20.87 -15.55
CA TYR A 254 -2.29 21.37 -15.12
C TYR A 254 -2.17 22.45 -14.03
N LEU A 255 -1.32 22.26 -13.03
CA LEU A 255 -1.05 23.28 -11.99
C LEU A 255 -0.45 24.58 -12.56
N ASN A 256 0.23 24.49 -13.72
CA ASN A 256 0.88 25.61 -14.39
C ASN A 256 -0.01 26.42 -15.33
N ARG A 257 -1.20 25.90 -15.69
CA ARG A 257 -2.15 26.58 -16.58
C ARG A 257 -2.71 27.87 -15.98
N ASP A 258 -3.00 28.82 -16.86
CA ASP A 258 -3.58 30.12 -16.49
C ASP A 258 -5.08 30.00 -16.17
N ASP A 259 -5.77 28.95 -16.65
CA ASP A 259 -7.16 28.60 -16.31
C ASP A 259 -7.28 27.62 -15.12
N CYS A 260 -6.17 27.32 -14.43
CA CYS A 260 -6.16 26.38 -13.31
C CYS A 260 -6.95 26.92 -12.11
N ILE A 261 -7.98 26.17 -11.70
CA ILE A 261 -8.97 26.56 -10.67
C ILE A 261 -8.39 26.65 -9.24
N LEU A 262 -7.20 26.10 -9.00
CA LEU A 262 -6.60 25.99 -7.68
C LEU A 262 -5.91 27.30 -7.28
N THR A 263 -6.06 27.69 -6.01
CA THR A 263 -5.29 28.80 -5.43
C THR A 263 -3.80 28.47 -5.34
N PRO A 264 -2.88 29.45 -5.27
CA PRO A 264 -1.45 29.17 -5.07
C PRO A 264 -1.17 28.28 -3.85
N ARG A 265 -1.86 28.49 -2.72
CA ARG A 265 -1.76 27.64 -1.52
C ARG A 265 -2.08 26.17 -1.84
N GLN A 266 -3.20 25.93 -2.50
CA GLN A 266 -3.64 24.60 -2.91
C GLN A 266 -2.69 23.95 -3.93
N ARG A 267 -2.12 24.71 -4.88
CA ARG A 267 -1.09 24.17 -5.80
C ARG A 267 0.16 23.73 -5.04
N GLU A 268 0.59 24.49 -4.03
CA GLU A 268 1.72 24.12 -3.17
C GLU A 268 1.41 22.99 -2.17
N ASN A 269 0.20 22.42 -2.14
CA ASN A 269 -0.10 21.23 -1.31
C ASN A 269 0.33 19.90 -1.97
N LEU A 270 0.92 19.95 -3.18
CA LEU A 270 1.59 18.81 -3.82
C LEU A 270 3.04 18.64 -3.33
N LEU A 271 3.39 17.44 -2.86
CA LEU A 271 4.74 17.04 -2.43
C LEU A 271 5.20 15.73 -3.11
N VAL A 272 6.51 15.52 -3.17
CA VAL A 272 7.13 14.26 -3.62
C VAL A 272 8.23 13.85 -2.65
N MET A 273 8.21 12.60 -2.20
CA MET A 273 9.26 11.97 -1.39
C MET A 273 9.90 10.84 -2.21
N GLY A 274 11.13 11.07 -2.66
CA GLY A 274 11.91 10.12 -3.46
C GLY A 274 12.89 9.28 -2.65
N ALA A 275 13.30 8.14 -3.22
CA ALA A 275 14.06 7.08 -2.56
C ALA A 275 13.46 6.70 -1.20
N GLU A 276 12.14 6.45 -1.20
CA GLU A 276 11.25 6.14 -0.07
C GLU A 276 11.15 7.19 1.04
N SER A 277 12.27 7.69 1.57
CA SER A 277 12.34 8.64 2.68
C SER A 277 13.61 9.52 2.66
N ASN A 278 14.15 9.83 1.47
CA ASN A 278 15.49 10.43 1.35
C ASN A 278 15.54 11.78 0.61
N TYR A 279 14.62 12.08 -0.31
CA TYR A 279 14.61 13.35 -1.05
C TYR A 279 13.21 13.97 -1.10
N LEU A 280 13.00 15.07 -0.36
CA LEU A 280 11.75 15.81 -0.37
C LEU A 280 11.75 16.92 -1.43
N PHE A 281 10.65 16.99 -2.18
CA PHE A 281 10.31 18.09 -3.07
C PHE A 281 8.90 18.58 -2.75
N ARG A 282 8.65 19.87 -3.01
CA ARG A 282 7.32 20.49 -2.92
C ARG A 282 7.06 21.29 -4.19
N TYR A 283 5.84 21.29 -4.71
CA TYR A 283 5.48 22.21 -5.80
C TYR A 283 5.57 23.65 -5.30
N ASN A 284 6.18 24.54 -6.08
CA ASN A 284 6.25 25.96 -5.81
C ASN A 284 5.68 26.77 -6.97
N THR A 285 4.80 27.72 -6.64
CA THR A 285 4.03 28.46 -7.65
C THR A 285 4.88 29.46 -8.43
N GLU A 286 5.91 30.04 -7.81
CA GLU A 286 6.82 31.01 -8.44
C GLU A 286 7.75 30.32 -9.45
N MET A 287 8.30 29.16 -9.08
CA MET A 287 9.13 28.33 -9.96
C MET A 287 8.34 27.55 -11.03
N LYS A 288 7.00 27.54 -10.96
CA LYS A 288 6.13 26.73 -11.84
C LYS A 288 6.55 25.24 -11.90
N GLY A 289 6.98 24.67 -10.77
CA GLY A 289 7.58 23.34 -10.73
C GLY A 289 7.97 22.83 -9.34
N LEU A 290 8.69 21.70 -9.29
CA LEU A 290 9.11 21.06 -8.04
C LEU A 290 10.40 21.69 -7.49
N LYS A 291 10.34 22.20 -6.25
CA LYS A 291 11.48 22.72 -5.49
C LYS A 291 11.98 21.65 -4.52
N PHE A 292 13.28 21.39 -4.52
CA PHE A 292 13.97 20.53 -3.54
C PHE A 292 13.98 21.20 -2.16
N ILE A 293 13.74 20.41 -1.11
CA ILE A 293 13.72 20.86 0.29
C ILE A 293 14.86 20.19 1.05
N ASP A 294 15.68 20.98 1.76
CA ASP A 294 16.84 20.42 2.46
C ASP A 294 16.42 19.45 3.56
N SER A 295 17.22 18.38 3.68
CA SER A 295 17.14 17.35 4.72
C SER A 295 16.91 17.89 6.13
N ASP A 296 17.49 19.04 6.49
CA ASP A 296 17.37 19.58 7.84
C ASP A 296 15.95 20.03 8.19
N ASP A 297 15.15 20.48 7.22
CA ASP A 297 13.78 20.96 7.43
C ASP A 297 12.78 19.83 7.72
N TRP A 298 13.04 18.60 7.24
CA TRP A 298 12.02 17.54 7.24
C TRP A 298 12.43 16.23 7.91
N LEU A 299 13.72 15.89 8.00
CA LEU A 299 14.15 14.61 8.58
C LEU A 299 13.62 14.40 10.00
N LEU A 300 13.19 13.17 10.27
CA LEU A 300 12.76 12.72 11.58
C LEU A 300 13.96 12.69 12.55
N PRO A 301 13.78 13.01 13.86
CA PRO A 301 14.89 13.06 14.80
C PRO A 301 15.65 11.74 14.93
N GLU A 302 14.97 10.61 14.79
CA GLU A 302 15.63 9.29 14.80
C GLU A 302 16.53 9.06 13.58
N VAL A 303 16.16 9.57 12.40
CA VAL A 303 16.95 9.44 11.15
C VAL A 303 18.15 10.39 11.18
N LYS A 304 18.00 11.61 11.74
CA LYS A 304 19.13 12.52 12.00
C LYS A 304 20.18 11.92 12.95
N ASN A 305 19.75 10.99 13.82
CA ASN A 305 20.60 10.31 14.80
C ASN A 305 21.09 8.91 14.33
N TRP A 306 21.03 8.61 13.02
CA TRP A 306 21.62 7.39 12.47
C TRP A 306 23.14 7.51 12.33
N ASP A 307 23.84 6.40 12.63
CA ASP A 307 25.29 6.30 12.51
C ASP A 307 25.71 6.29 11.03
N ILE A 308 26.32 7.39 10.59
CA ILE A 308 26.80 7.59 9.21
C ILE A 308 27.86 6.54 8.84
N GLY A 309 28.75 6.16 9.77
CA GLY A 309 29.75 5.12 9.52
C GLY A 309 29.11 3.74 9.32
N LYS A 310 27.99 3.46 10.00
CA LYS A 310 27.18 2.25 9.78
C LYS A 310 26.38 2.32 8.47
N ILE A 311 25.86 3.49 8.08
CA ILE A 311 25.24 3.74 6.76
C ILE A 311 26.25 3.42 5.66
N ASP A 312 27.44 4.01 5.72
CA ASP A 312 28.53 3.77 4.77
C ASP A 312 28.93 2.30 4.74
N TYR A 313 29.10 1.65 5.89
CA TYR A 313 29.44 0.23 5.97
C TYR A 313 28.39 -0.66 5.28
N ILE A 314 27.09 -0.39 5.47
CA ILE A 314 26.01 -1.11 4.78
C ILE A 314 26.12 -0.88 3.27
N MET A 315 26.23 0.37 2.82
CA MET A 315 26.25 0.71 1.39
C MET A 315 27.50 0.19 0.66
N HIS A 316 28.66 0.13 1.31
CA HIS A 316 29.84 -0.56 0.76
C HIS A 316 29.63 -2.08 0.72
N THR A 317 29.20 -2.69 1.84
CA THR A 317 29.02 -4.15 1.93
C THR A 317 27.98 -4.68 0.93
N ILE A 318 26.94 -3.91 0.63
CA ILE A 318 25.91 -4.27 -0.35
C ILE A 318 26.36 -4.03 -1.79
N HIS A 319 27.11 -2.96 -2.06
CA HIS A 319 27.73 -2.73 -3.38
C HIS A 319 28.65 -3.89 -3.79
N ASP A 320 29.48 -4.36 -2.86
CA ASP A 320 30.43 -5.45 -3.12
C ASP A 320 29.69 -6.80 -3.24
N HIS A 321 28.59 -6.97 -2.49
CA HIS A 321 27.71 -8.13 -2.60
C HIS A 321 26.95 -8.18 -3.93
N LEU A 322 26.41 -7.06 -4.43
CA LEU A 322 25.84 -6.97 -5.77
C LEU A 322 26.90 -7.18 -6.86
N SER A 323 28.13 -6.71 -6.65
CA SER A 323 29.25 -6.94 -7.57
C SER A 323 29.60 -8.42 -7.68
N HIS A 324 29.61 -9.14 -6.55
CA HIS A 324 29.74 -10.60 -6.53
C HIS A 324 28.56 -11.31 -7.22
N LEU A 325 27.32 -10.88 -6.99
CA LEU A 325 26.13 -11.47 -7.62
C LEU A 325 26.09 -11.23 -9.14
N ARG A 326 26.50 -10.05 -9.60
CA ARG A 326 26.65 -9.70 -11.03
C ARG A 326 27.59 -10.67 -11.74
N MET A 327 28.73 -10.99 -11.12
CA MET A 327 29.68 -12.00 -11.60
C MET A 327 29.13 -13.43 -11.49
N LYS A 328 28.48 -13.80 -10.37
CA LYS A 328 27.83 -15.12 -10.16
C LYS A 328 26.86 -15.47 -11.29
N PHE A 329 26.19 -14.47 -11.88
CA PHE A 329 25.20 -14.64 -12.95
C PHE A 329 25.71 -14.27 -14.36
N ASN A 330 26.99 -13.92 -14.52
CA ASN A 330 27.60 -13.50 -15.80
C ASN A 330 26.89 -12.28 -16.43
N LEU A 331 26.58 -11.27 -15.62
CA LEU A 331 25.81 -10.08 -16.00
C LEU A 331 26.67 -8.83 -16.25
N GLU A 332 28.00 -8.95 -16.26
CA GLU A 332 28.93 -7.81 -16.34
C GLU A 332 28.79 -6.98 -17.62
N SER A 333 28.48 -7.62 -18.76
CA SER A 333 28.25 -6.93 -20.04
C SER A 333 26.84 -6.37 -20.19
N THR A 334 25.87 -6.90 -19.44
CA THR A 334 24.43 -6.61 -19.59
C THR A 334 23.84 -5.74 -18.48
N THR A 335 24.60 -5.44 -17.42
CA THR A 335 24.14 -4.63 -16.28
C THR A 335 25.19 -3.62 -15.80
N THR A 336 24.72 -2.60 -15.08
CA THR A 336 25.53 -1.59 -14.38
C THR A 336 25.09 -1.49 -12.92
N ILE A 337 26.05 -1.37 -12.00
CA ILE A 337 25.77 -1.10 -10.57
C ILE A 337 25.85 0.40 -10.32
N ILE A 338 24.87 0.93 -9.61
CA ILE A 338 24.79 2.35 -9.21
C ILE A 338 24.85 2.41 -7.68
N LYS A 339 25.74 3.25 -7.14
CA LYS A 339 25.81 3.59 -5.72
C LYS A 339 25.54 5.08 -5.53
N LYS A 340 24.66 5.39 -4.57
CA LYS A 340 24.33 6.73 -4.07
C LYS A 340 24.69 6.78 -2.57
N GLU A 341 24.43 7.90 -1.90
CA GLU A 341 24.65 8.06 -0.45
C GLU A 341 23.89 7.01 0.39
N ARG A 342 22.62 6.77 0.03
CA ARG A 342 21.68 5.95 0.82
C ARG A 342 20.96 4.87 0.01
N SER A 343 21.41 4.61 -1.21
CA SER A 343 20.90 3.49 -2.00
C SER A 343 21.93 2.91 -2.95
N VAL A 344 21.83 1.60 -3.19
CA VAL A 344 22.67 0.85 -4.13
C VAL A 344 21.77 -0.08 -4.94
N GLY A 345 21.94 -0.10 -6.25
CA GLY A 345 21.17 -0.97 -7.13
C GLY A 345 21.95 -1.49 -8.34
N ILE A 346 21.38 -2.49 -8.99
CA ILE A 346 21.89 -3.10 -10.23
C ILE A 346 20.82 -3.03 -11.31
N ILE A 347 21.11 -2.27 -12.37
CA ILE A 347 20.19 -1.99 -13.48
C ILE A 347 20.65 -2.72 -14.76
N PRO A 348 19.73 -3.09 -15.67
CA PRO A 348 20.08 -3.54 -17.00
C PRO A 348 20.66 -2.39 -17.84
N ASN A 349 21.64 -2.71 -18.69
CA ASN A 349 22.14 -1.81 -19.72
C ASN A 349 21.07 -1.62 -20.82
N ALA A 350 21.19 -0.57 -21.64
CA ALA A 350 20.21 -0.26 -22.68
C ALA A 350 19.95 -1.47 -23.62
N GLY A 351 18.67 -1.86 -23.76
CA GLY A 351 18.24 -3.03 -24.53
C GLY A 351 18.44 -4.40 -23.87
N CYS A 352 19.12 -4.46 -22.71
CA CYS A 352 19.29 -5.69 -21.93
C CYS A 352 18.12 -5.91 -20.96
N LYS A 353 18.03 -7.12 -20.40
CA LYS A 353 17.12 -7.48 -19.30
C LYS A 353 17.82 -8.44 -18.34
N ILE A 354 17.44 -8.39 -17.07
CA ILE A 354 17.79 -9.39 -16.05
C ILE A 354 16.61 -10.37 -15.95
N LEU A 355 16.86 -11.67 -15.74
CA LEU A 355 15.77 -12.65 -15.55
C LEU A 355 15.09 -12.45 -14.19
N ARG A 356 13.78 -12.68 -14.10
CA ARG A 356 13.03 -12.48 -12.84
C ARG A 356 13.64 -13.30 -11.70
N GLU A 357 14.02 -14.52 -12.00
CA GLU A 357 14.58 -15.49 -11.06
C GLU A 357 15.93 -15.01 -10.50
N GLN A 358 16.72 -14.30 -11.32
CA GLN A 358 17.95 -13.65 -10.89
C GLN A 358 17.65 -12.43 -10.00
N LEU A 359 16.64 -11.62 -10.34
CA LEU A 359 16.22 -10.46 -9.53
C LEU A 359 15.75 -10.89 -8.12
N GLU A 360 14.89 -11.90 -8.01
CA GLU A 360 14.36 -12.38 -6.72
C GLU A 360 15.47 -13.02 -5.86
N GLU A 361 16.37 -13.81 -6.46
CA GLU A 361 17.57 -14.37 -5.80
C GLU A 361 18.55 -13.28 -5.34
N MET A 362 18.77 -12.23 -6.13
CA MET A 362 19.57 -11.06 -5.70
C MET A 362 18.93 -10.36 -4.50
N VAL A 363 17.62 -10.09 -4.53
CA VAL A 363 16.88 -9.44 -3.43
C VAL A 363 16.93 -10.26 -2.15
N LEU A 364 16.72 -11.58 -2.24
CA LEU A 364 16.83 -12.48 -1.10
C LEU A 364 18.27 -12.53 -0.55
N SER A 365 19.26 -12.57 -1.43
CA SER A 365 20.68 -12.57 -1.04
C SER A 365 21.09 -11.27 -0.34
N CYS A 366 20.67 -10.11 -0.87
CA CYS A 366 20.85 -8.81 -0.22
C CYS A 366 20.10 -8.71 1.12
N SER A 367 18.84 -9.17 1.18
CA SER A 367 18.04 -9.20 2.42
C SER A 367 18.70 -10.02 3.53
N ASN A 368 19.26 -11.18 3.18
CA ASN A 368 20.03 -12.02 4.10
C ASN A 368 21.35 -11.35 4.53
N LYS A 369 22.04 -10.66 3.61
CA LYS A 369 23.25 -9.88 3.93
C LYS A 369 22.95 -8.74 4.92
N LEU A 370 21.85 -8.01 4.70
CA LEU A 370 21.38 -6.93 5.58
C LEU A 370 21.02 -7.47 6.98
N SER A 371 20.30 -8.58 7.09
CA SER A 371 19.91 -9.13 8.39
C SER A 371 21.12 -9.53 9.23
N ILE A 372 22.18 -10.06 8.61
CA ILE A 372 23.45 -10.39 9.27
C ILE A 372 24.15 -9.12 9.78
N ILE A 373 24.22 -8.04 8.99
CA ILE A 373 24.85 -6.76 9.38
C ILE A 373 24.10 -6.11 10.56
N LEU A 374 22.77 -6.14 10.54
CA LEU A 374 21.96 -5.55 11.60
C LEU A 374 22.09 -6.37 12.91
N GLN A 375 21.96 -7.70 12.83
CA GLN A 375 22.05 -8.60 14.00
C GLN A 375 23.45 -8.64 14.64
N SER A 376 24.53 -8.55 13.87
CA SER A 376 25.89 -8.55 14.41
C SER A 376 26.14 -7.31 15.28
N THR A 377 25.62 -6.15 14.85
CA THR A 377 25.70 -4.87 15.58
C THR A 377 24.99 -4.94 16.94
N SER A 378 23.81 -5.59 17.01
CA SER A 378 23.05 -5.70 18.25
C SER A 378 23.80 -6.49 19.33
N LYS A 379 24.57 -7.53 18.94
CA LYS A 379 25.37 -8.36 19.85
C LYS A 379 26.66 -7.70 20.33
N THR A 380 27.15 -6.67 19.64
CA THR A 380 28.36 -5.95 20.10
C THR A 380 28.03 -5.05 21.29
N LYS A 381 26.84 -4.42 21.31
CA LYS A 381 26.37 -3.57 22.42
C LYS A 381 26.07 -4.34 23.72
N SER A 382 25.80 -5.65 23.68
CA SER A 382 25.54 -6.46 24.88
C SER A 382 26.80 -6.91 25.62
N ASN A 383 27.97 -6.85 24.99
CA ASN A 383 29.20 -7.47 25.50
C ASN A 383 30.21 -6.46 26.10
N SER A 384 29.82 -5.18 26.23
CA SER A 384 30.67 -4.10 26.74
C SER A 384 30.36 -3.65 28.17
N THR A 385 29.48 -4.37 28.89
CA THR A 385 29.31 -4.23 30.35
C THR A 385 29.96 -5.43 31.06
N ALA A 386 30.73 -5.15 32.10
CA ALA A 386 31.67 -6.11 32.71
C ALA A 386 31.00 -7.32 33.39
N ALA A 387 31.79 -8.38 33.56
CA ALA A 387 31.34 -9.66 34.12
C ALA A 387 31.15 -9.61 35.65
N THR A 388 29.98 -10.06 36.10
CA THR A 388 29.75 -10.57 37.46
C THR A 388 28.77 -11.76 37.37
N GLU A 389 28.96 -12.77 38.19
CA GLU A 389 28.21 -14.04 38.09
C GLU A 389 26.85 -13.98 38.81
N ALA A 390 25.74 -14.33 38.12
CA ALA A 390 24.52 -14.87 38.74
C ALA A 390 23.55 -15.51 37.73
N THR A 391 23.13 -16.75 38.00
CA THR A 391 21.84 -17.41 37.65
C THR A 391 21.20 -17.21 36.27
N VAL A 392 20.97 -18.31 35.55
CA VAL A 392 20.30 -18.36 34.24
C VAL A 392 18.76 -18.37 34.35
N SER A 393 18.10 -17.44 33.63
CA SER A 393 16.66 -17.47 33.33
C SER A 393 16.44 -17.06 31.86
N PRO A 394 15.73 -17.85 31.02
CA PRO A 394 15.59 -17.57 29.59
C PRO A 394 14.36 -16.69 29.28
N ASP A 395 14.30 -15.49 29.85
CA ASP A 395 13.19 -14.56 29.55
C ASP A 395 13.32 -13.96 28.14
N LYS A 396 12.20 -13.94 27.41
CA LYS A 396 12.08 -13.38 26.05
C LYS A 396 11.16 -12.16 26.07
N SER A 397 11.55 -11.14 26.83
CA SER A 397 10.87 -9.84 26.88
C SER A 397 11.38 -8.89 25.77
N PRO A 398 10.58 -8.58 24.72
CA PRO A 398 11.07 -7.87 23.54
C PRO A 398 10.92 -6.34 23.68
N ARG A 399 11.48 -5.73 24.74
CA ARG A 399 11.54 -4.26 24.89
C ARG A 399 12.63 -3.80 25.86
N SER A 400 13.78 -3.41 25.29
CA SER A 400 14.73 -2.49 25.91
C SER A 400 15.15 -1.47 24.85
N LEU A 401 14.89 -0.19 25.13
CA LEU A 401 15.28 1.04 24.42
C LEU A 401 15.96 0.85 23.04
N ALA A 402 15.16 0.90 21.97
CA ALA A 402 15.60 0.74 20.58
C ALA A 402 16.38 1.97 20.05
N LEU A 403 17.63 2.14 20.50
CA LEU A 403 18.55 3.16 20.02
C LEU A 403 19.06 2.85 18.59
N SER A 404 18.47 3.56 17.62
CA SER A 404 18.93 3.76 16.24
C SER A 404 19.22 2.50 15.40
N ASP A 405 18.26 1.57 15.37
CA ASP A 405 18.21 0.56 14.31
C ASP A 405 17.77 1.20 12.97
N ILE A 406 18.79 1.57 12.18
CA ILE A 406 18.69 2.03 10.78
C ILE A 406 17.71 1.15 10.00
N LYS A 407 16.72 1.78 9.36
CA LYS A 407 15.79 1.07 8.48
C LYS A 407 16.43 0.86 7.11
N VAL A 408 16.17 -0.30 6.54
CA VAL A 408 16.59 -0.68 5.19
C VAL A 408 15.43 -1.35 4.47
N CYS A 409 15.47 -1.27 3.14
CA CYS A 409 14.66 -2.07 2.24
C CYS A 409 15.56 -2.68 1.15
N ALA A 410 15.16 -3.84 0.63
CA ALA A 410 15.78 -4.48 -0.53
C ALA A 410 14.65 -5.07 -1.36
N PHE A 411 14.52 -4.65 -2.62
CA PHE A 411 13.33 -4.93 -3.43
C PHE A 411 13.65 -5.14 -4.91
N ASN A 412 12.72 -5.82 -5.58
CA ASN A 412 12.73 -6.12 -7.00
C ASN A 412 11.90 -5.06 -7.73
N GLY A 413 12.54 -4.19 -8.52
CA GLY A 413 11.87 -3.16 -9.33
C GLY A 413 11.29 -3.71 -10.65
N GLY A 414 11.12 -5.03 -10.76
CA GLY A 414 10.57 -5.71 -11.93
C GLY A 414 11.53 -5.86 -13.12
N SER A 415 12.52 -4.96 -13.25
CA SER A 415 13.63 -5.05 -14.21
C SER A 415 15.02 -4.89 -13.57
N ASP A 416 15.09 -4.38 -12.35
CA ASP A 416 16.31 -4.10 -11.58
C ASP A 416 16.16 -4.49 -10.09
N VAL A 417 17.26 -4.40 -9.33
CA VAL A 417 17.25 -4.60 -7.87
C VAL A 417 17.86 -3.38 -7.20
N TRP A 418 17.20 -2.91 -6.13
CA TRP A 418 17.67 -1.81 -5.30
C TRP A 418 17.69 -2.19 -3.81
N VAL A 419 18.59 -1.55 -3.08
CA VAL A 419 18.73 -1.61 -1.63
C VAL A 419 18.85 -0.19 -1.11
N ASP A 420 17.85 0.24 -0.37
CA ASP A 420 17.68 1.61 0.11
C ASP A 420 17.78 1.66 1.64
N ILE A 421 18.37 2.74 2.17
CA ILE A 421 18.39 3.08 3.60
C ILE A 421 17.26 4.07 3.85
N GLY A 422 16.34 3.72 4.73
CA GLY A 422 15.03 4.36 4.85
C GLY A 422 13.89 3.35 4.71
N ASP A 423 12.65 3.85 4.70
CA ASP A 423 11.50 3.18 4.08
C ASP A 423 10.27 4.10 3.93
N LYS A 424 9.28 3.67 3.14
CA LYS A 424 8.02 4.42 2.88
C LYS A 424 7.30 4.87 4.17
N ALA A 425 7.46 4.21 5.32
CA ALA A 425 6.85 4.66 6.57
C ALA A 425 7.51 5.94 7.10
N LEU A 426 8.85 5.97 7.12
CA LEU A 426 9.63 7.16 7.46
C LEU A 426 9.36 8.30 6.47
N GLY A 427 9.10 7.99 5.20
CA GLY A 427 8.71 8.97 4.17
C GLY A 427 7.38 9.65 4.49
N VAL A 428 6.35 8.87 4.82
CA VAL A 428 5.02 9.39 5.19
C VAL A 428 5.07 10.17 6.51
N GLU A 429 5.77 9.68 7.53
CA GLU A 429 5.95 10.41 8.80
C GLU A 429 6.75 11.71 8.64
N SER A 430 7.74 11.72 7.74
CA SER A 430 8.47 12.95 7.38
C SER A 430 7.54 13.99 6.74
N LEU A 431 6.61 13.58 5.87
CA LEU A 431 5.61 14.49 5.29
C LEU A 431 4.66 15.05 6.36
N GLN A 432 4.11 14.19 7.23
CA GLN A 432 3.25 14.58 8.37
C GLN A 432 3.92 15.65 9.24
N LYS A 433 5.19 15.44 9.60
CA LYS A 433 5.99 16.39 10.41
C LYS A 433 6.34 17.67 9.62
N TYR A 434 6.76 17.55 8.37
CA TYR A 434 7.22 18.68 7.56
C TYR A 434 6.12 19.72 7.33
N ILE A 435 4.91 19.28 6.97
CA ILE A 435 3.79 20.18 6.70
C ILE A 435 3.54 21.11 7.91
N CYS A 436 3.57 20.56 9.12
CA CYS A 436 3.33 21.29 10.36
C CYS A 436 4.46 22.21 10.84
N GLN A 437 5.66 22.14 10.25
CA GLN A 437 6.75 23.07 10.61
C GLN A 437 6.59 24.46 9.96
N ARG A 438 5.74 24.62 8.94
CA ARG A 438 5.53 25.91 8.24
C ARG A 438 4.50 26.85 8.91
N GLY A 439 4.06 26.55 10.14
CA GLY A 439 3.23 27.45 10.95
C GLY A 439 1.73 27.44 10.64
N ASP A 440 1.25 26.48 9.83
CA ASP A 440 -0.16 26.31 9.48
C ASP A 440 -0.94 25.62 10.62
N LEU A 441 -1.10 26.33 11.74
CA LEU A 441 -1.59 25.78 13.01
C LEU A 441 -2.98 25.14 12.90
N ASP A 442 -3.86 25.67 12.06
CA ASP A 442 -5.24 25.19 11.88
C ASP A 442 -5.32 23.76 11.30
N VAL A 443 -4.26 23.31 10.60
CA VAL A 443 -4.15 21.95 10.06
C VAL A 443 -3.51 20.99 11.07
N CYS A 444 -2.86 21.48 12.12
CA CYS A 444 -1.83 20.73 12.83
C CYS A 444 -2.18 20.31 14.27
N PRO A 445 -1.72 19.13 14.73
CA PRO A 445 -0.87 18.16 14.03
C PRO A 445 -1.61 17.42 12.89
N ILE A 446 -0.84 16.82 11.98
CA ILE A 446 -1.32 15.76 11.09
C ILE A 446 -0.93 14.43 11.71
N THR A 447 -1.92 13.65 12.15
CA THR A 447 -1.71 12.34 12.77
C THR A 447 -1.82 11.19 11.76
N LYS A 448 -1.42 9.99 12.20
CA LYS A 448 -1.54 8.74 11.41
C LYS A 448 -3.01 8.37 11.11
N SER A 449 -3.93 8.83 11.96
CA SER A 449 -5.39 8.75 11.83
C SER A 449 -6.01 9.80 10.89
N GLU A 450 -5.25 10.80 10.47
CA GLU A 450 -5.67 11.84 9.52
C GLU A 450 -4.91 11.73 8.18
N SER A 451 -4.20 10.61 8.01
CA SER A 451 -3.34 10.32 6.86
C SER A 451 -3.78 9.04 6.17
N LEU A 452 -3.90 9.09 4.85
CA LEU A 452 -4.11 7.92 3.99
C LEU A 452 -2.85 7.64 3.16
N HIS A 453 -2.57 6.36 2.95
CA HIS A 453 -1.67 5.88 1.91
C HIS A 453 -2.44 4.99 0.93
N ILE A 454 -2.15 5.11 -0.37
CA ILE A 454 -2.69 4.28 -1.43
C ILE A 454 -1.50 3.69 -2.20
N GLY A 455 -1.41 2.36 -2.31
CA GLY A 455 -0.29 1.66 -2.95
C GLY A 455 -0.53 0.16 -3.14
N ASP A 456 0.31 -0.52 -3.94
CA ASP A 456 0.19 -1.96 -4.20
C ASP A 456 1.04 -2.82 -3.24
N GLN A 457 0.39 -3.68 -2.45
CA GLN A 457 1.04 -4.63 -1.55
C GLN A 457 1.08 -6.08 -2.10
N PHE A 458 0.65 -6.32 -3.35
CA PHE A 458 0.77 -7.60 -4.07
C PHE A 458 2.18 -7.85 -4.63
N ALA A 459 3.02 -6.82 -4.68
CA ALA A 459 4.46 -6.96 -4.95
C ALA A 459 5.11 -7.96 -3.96
N SER A 460 6.15 -8.65 -4.42
CA SER A 460 6.70 -9.83 -3.76
C SER A 460 7.66 -9.49 -2.60
N LEU A 461 8.66 -10.35 -2.37
CA LEU A 461 9.63 -10.21 -1.29
C LEU A 461 10.35 -8.85 -1.41
N GLY A 462 10.32 -8.08 -0.33
CA GLY A 462 10.86 -6.71 -0.31
C GLY A 462 9.84 -5.58 -0.46
N ALA A 463 8.57 -5.86 -0.81
CA ALA A 463 7.54 -4.83 -1.02
C ALA A 463 7.45 -3.80 0.12
N ASN A 464 7.85 -2.56 -0.20
CA ASN A 464 7.99 -1.41 0.69
C ASN A 464 6.63 -0.81 1.10
N ASP A 465 5.62 -0.85 0.23
CA ASP A 465 4.26 -0.30 0.45
C ASP A 465 3.60 -0.75 1.75
N PHE A 466 3.75 -2.03 2.13
CA PHE A 466 3.16 -2.53 3.37
C PHE A 466 3.69 -1.81 4.61
N LYS A 467 4.91 -1.24 4.57
CA LYS A 467 5.44 -0.47 5.70
C LYS A 467 4.69 0.86 5.91
N ALA A 468 4.11 1.47 4.88
CA ALA A 468 3.30 2.68 5.03
C ALA A 468 2.08 2.50 5.97
N ARG A 469 1.64 1.25 6.19
CA ARG A 469 0.61 0.90 7.20
C ARG A 469 1.07 1.06 8.66
N LEU A 470 2.34 1.41 8.89
CA LEU A 470 2.89 1.80 10.21
C LEU A 470 2.78 3.31 10.46
N SER A 471 2.63 4.10 9.41
CA SER A 471 2.66 5.57 9.42
C SER A 471 1.32 6.24 9.07
N ALA A 472 0.43 5.54 8.36
CA ALA A 472 -0.88 6.05 7.95
C ALA A 472 -1.90 4.92 7.88
N CYS A 473 -3.20 5.25 7.87
CA CYS A 473 -4.20 4.34 7.32
C CYS A 473 -3.83 4.01 5.86
N THR A 474 -4.12 2.79 5.40
CA THR A 474 -3.68 2.35 4.06
C THR A 474 -4.80 1.63 3.33
N VAL A 475 -4.99 2.01 2.07
CA VAL A 475 -5.77 1.31 1.06
C VAL A 475 -4.81 0.57 0.14
N TRP A 476 -5.04 -0.73 -0.03
CA TRP A 476 -4.25 -1.59 -0.90
C TRP A 476 -4.95 -1.70 -2.26
N ILE A 477 -4.34 -1.19 -3.33
CA ILE A 477 -4.83 -1.31 -4.73
C ILE A 477 -4.07 -2.40 -5.50
N ALA A 478 -4.59 -2.84 -6.65
CA ALA A 478 -3.92 -3.77 -7.56
C ALA A 478 -3.56 -3.15 -8.93
N ASN A 479 -3.97 -1.91 -9.20
CA ASN A 479 -3.78 -1.19 -10.47
C ASN A 479 -4.35 0.26 -10.35
N PRO A 480 -4.02 1.18 -11.29
CA PRO A 480 -4.51 2.56 -11.23
C PRO A 480 -6.03 2.74 -11.40
N ALA A 481 -6.76 1.76 -11.95
CA ALA A 481 -8.22 1.87 -12.05
C ALA A 481 -8.91 1.66 -10.70
N GLU A 482 -8.34 0.83 -9.82
CA GLU A 482 -8.77 0.74 -8.42
C GLU A 482 -8.43 2.03 -7.64
N THR A 483 -7.28 2.65 -7.91
CA THR A 483 -6.96 3.99 -7.38
C THR A 483 -8.02 5.02 -7.76
N VAL A 484 -8.43 5.06 -9.03
CA VAL A 484 -9.48 5.98 -9.51
C VAL A 484 -10.82 5.73 -8.81
N ALA A 485 -11.24 4.46 -8.67
CA ALA A 485 -12.50 4.12 -7.98
C ALA A 485 -12.50 4.51 -6.50
N ILE A 486 -11.40 4.23 -5.78
CA ILE A 486 -11.22 4.62 -4.37
C ILE A 486 -11.25 6.14 -4.20
N LEU A 487 -10.66 6.89 -5.13
CA LEU A 487 -10.69 8.35 -5.08
C LEU A 487 -12.07 8.93 -5.41
N ASP A 488 -12.83 8.33 -6.33
CA ASP A 488 -14.22 8.73 -6.60
C ASP A 488 -15.12 8.52 -5.37
N ASP A 489 -14.97 7.38 -4.68
CA ASP A 489 -15.68 7.09 -3.43
C ASP A 489 -15.29 8.08 -2.33
N LEU A 490 -13.98 8.26 -2.07
CA LEU A 490 -13.47 9.18 -1.06
C LEU A 490 -13.95 10.63 -1.32
N ILE A 491 -13.91 11.09 -2.57
CA ILE A 491 -14.43 12.41 -2.97
C ILE A 491 -15.96 12.48 -2.80
N SER A 492 -16.68 11.37 -2.99
CA SER A 492 -18.13 11.30 -2.74
C SER A 492 -18.50 11.20 -1.26
N PHE A 493 -17.57 10.83 -0.36
CA PHE A 493 -17.80 10.76 1.08
C PHE A 493 -17.34 12.03 1.84
N MET A 494 -16.64 12.94 1.15
CA MET A 494 -16.24 14.25 1.69
C MET A 494 -17.20 15.39 1.32
N LYS A 495 -18.09 15.18 0.33
CA LYS A 495 -19.09 16.14 -0.16
C LYS A 495 -20.45 15.96 0.50
#